data_AF-A0A1J5PG95-F1
#
_entry.id   AF-A0A1J5PG95-F1
#
_cell.length_a   1.000
_cell.length_b   1.000
_cell.length_c   1.000
_cell.angle_alpha   90.00
_cell.angle_beta   90.00
_cell.angle_gamma   90.00
#
_symmetry.space_group_name_H-M   'P 1'
#
loop_
_entity.id
_entity.type
_entity.pdbx_description
1 polymer ?
#
loop_
_entity_poly.entity_id
_entity_poly.type
_entity_poly.pdbx_seq_one_letter_code
_entity_poly.pdbx_strand_id
1 'polypeptide(L)'
;MEDQRHVVPGVRFAVDAYVNFCRRQPWQEAVCSSLTELFAPAIHRERLATWPGHYPWIEADGLQYFRNRTTQARRDVDQWLALTLDHFATSELQQRALDILQFKLDVLWQMNDAMASRYGVTSS
;
A
#
# COMPACT_ATOMS: atom_id res chain seq x y z
N MET A 1 15.98 19.19 2.04
CA MET A 1 14.65 19.46 2.63
C MET A 1 13.65 19.02 1.58
N GLU A 2 12.95 17.93 1.81
CA GLU A 2 11.97 17.42 0.83
C GLU A 2 10.72 18.30 0.88
N ASP A 3 10.43 18.96 -0.24
CA ASP A 3 9.27 19.84 -0.40
C ASP A 3 7.99 19.01 -0.56
N GLN A 4 7.04 19.16 0.37
CA GLN A 4 5.77 18.42 0.38
C GLN A 4 4.60 19.21 -0.24
N ARG A 5 4.85 20.35 -0.90
CA ARG A 5 3.79 21.20 -1.49
C ARG A 5 2.91 20.50 -2.53
N HIS A 6 3.40 19.41 -3.12
CA HIS A 6 2.69 18.63 -4.12
C HIS A 6 1.84 17.49 -3.54
N VAL A 7 1.94 17.24 -2.23
CA VAL A 7 1.12 16.21 -1.56
C VAL A 7 -0.29 16.74 -1.38
N VAL A 8 -1.26 16.15 -2.08
CA VAL A 8 -2.67 16.50 -1.97
C VAL A 8 -3.16 16.26 -0.53
N PRO A 9 -3.95 17.17 0.08
CA PRO A 9 -4.41 17.01 1.46
C PRO A 9 -5.09 15.67 1.74
N GLY A 10 -5.91 15.15 0.82
CA GLY A 10 -6.55 13.83 0.96
C GLY A 10 -5.55 12.67 1.01
N VAL A 11 -4.45 12.74 0.25
CA VAL A 11 -3.36 11.76 0.33
C VAL A 11 -2.67 11.84 1.68
N ARG A 12 -2.38 13.06 2.17
CA ARG A 12 -1.78 13.28 3.49
C ARG A 12 -2.64 12.69 4.60
N PHE A 13 -3.94 12.98 4.60
CA PHE A 13 -4.85 12.44 5.62
C PHE A 13 -4.94 10.92 5.60
N ALA A 14 -4.98 10.28 4.43
CA ALA A 14 -5.00 8.83 4.33
C ALA A 14 -3.71 8.20 4.91
N VAL A 15 -2.54 8.75 4.55
CA VAL A 15 -1.25 8.27 5.07
C VAL A 15 -1.13 8.54 6.57
N ASP A 16 -1.55 9.72 7.05
CA ASP A 16 -1.55 10.05 8.48
C ASP A 16 -2.49 9.14 9.27
N ALA A 17 -3.64 8.76 8.71
CA ALA A 17 -4.53 7.79 9.34
C ALA A 17 -3.84 6.44 9.53
N TYR A 18 -3.07 5.98 8.53
CA TYR A 18 -2.31 4.75 8.65
C TYR A 18 -1.20 4.84 9.72
N VAL A 19 -0.44 5.94 9.73
CA VAL A 19 0.59 6.17 10.75
C VAL A 19 -0.02 6.22 12.15
N ASN A 20 -1.15 6.93 12.31
CA ASN A 20 -1.84 7.04 13.59
C ASN A 20 -2.43 5.71 14.06
N PHE A 21 -2.94 4.87 13.14
CA PHE A 21 -3.37 3.50 13.45
C PHE A 21 -2.20 2.70 14.04
N CYS A 22 -1.06 2.65 13.35
CA CYS A 22 0.12 1.92 13.82
C CYS A 22 0.69 2.44 15.14
N ARG A 23 0.53 3.73 15.44
CA ARG A 23 0.96 4.33 16.71
C ARG A 23 0.05 4.00 17.89
N ARG A 24 -1.22 3.69 17.65
CA ARG A 24 -2.25 3.58 18.70
C ARG A 24 -2.72 2.15 18.93
N GLN A 25 -2.70 1.31 17.90
CA GLN A 25 -3.12 -0.08 18.01
C GLN A 25 -1.99 -0.99 18.51
N PRO A 26 -2.32 -2.18 19.04
CA PRO A 26 -1.32 -3.20 19.35
C PRO A 26 -0.43 -3.49 18.14
N TRP A 27 0.83 -3.83 18.39
CA TRP A 27 1.81 -4.02 17.32
C TRP A 27 1.41 -5.15 16.37
N GLN A 28 0.67 -6.17 16.83
CA GLN A 28 0.15 -7.24 15.99
C GLN A 28 -0.88 -6.74 14.97
N GLU A 29 -1.75 -5.80 15.36
CA GLU A 29 -2.68 -5.16 14.43
C GLU A 29 -1.93 -4.28 13.42
N ALA A 30 -0.90 -3.55 13.87
CA ALA A 30 -0.03 -2.77 12.99
C ALA A 30 0.69 -3.67 11.97
N VAL A 31 1.21 -4.83 12.38
CA VAL A 31 1.80 -5.82 11.48
C VAL A 31 0.75 -6.41 10.53
N CYS A 32 -0.42 -6.81 11.03
CA CYS A 32 -1.52 -7.33 10.20
C CYS A 32 -1.90 -6.35 9.08
N SER A 33 -1.93 -5.05 9.37
CA SER A 33 -2.24 -4.00 8.39
C SER A 33 -1.19 -3.87 7.27
N SER A 34 0.01 -4.44 7.40
CA SER A 34 1.02 -4.42 6.35
C SER A 34 0.75 -5.48 5.27
N LEU A 35 -0.06 -6.50 5.55
CA LEU A 35 -0.25 -7.69 4.70
C LEU A 35 -0.87 -7.41 3.33
N THR A 36 -1.31 -6.18 3.05
CA THR A 36 -1.51 -5.72 1.66
C THR A 36 -0.27 -5.91 0.77
N GLU A 37 0.92 -6.05 1.36
CA GLU A 37 2.14 -6.43 0.65
C GLU A 37 2.07 -7.79 -0.07
N LEU A 38 1.16 -8.69 0.33
CA LEU A 38 0.87 -9.92 -0.42
C LEU A 38 0.47 -9.62 -1.87
N PHE A 39 -0.13 -8.45 -2.12
CA PHE A 39 -0.62 -8.03 -3.44
C PHE A 39 0.37 -7.12 -4.19
N ALA A 40 1.31 -6.48 -3.48
CA ALA A 40 2.22 -5.48 -4.05
C ALA A 40 3.10 -5.99 -5.21
N PRO A 41 3.63 -7.24 -5.21
CA PRO A 41 4.42 -7.74 -6.33
C PRO A 41 3.65 -7.78 -7.66
N ALA A 42 2.33 -8.02 -7.64
CA ALA A 42 1.54 -8.11 -8.85
C ALA A 42 1.46 -6.75 -9.56
N ILE A 43 1.07 -5.69 -8.85
CA ILE A 43 0.99 -4.33 -9.41
C ILE A 43 2.36 -3.79 -9.82
N HIS A 44 3.44 -4.16 -9.13
CA HIS A 44 4.80 -3.79 -9.53
C HIS A 44 5.23 -4.46 -10.84
N ARG A 45 4.92 -5.75 -11.03
CA ARG A 45 5.18 -6.46 -12.29
C ARG A 45 4.38 -5.86 -13.45
N GLU A 46 3.13 -5.51 -13.22
CA GLU A 46 2.28 -4.90 -14.23
C GLU A 46 2.86 -3.57 -14.73
N ARG A 47 3.31 -2.70 -13.81
CA ARG A 47 3.99 -1.43 -14.19
C ARG A 47 5.25 -1.68 -15.00
N LEU A 48 6.10 -2.64 -14.57
CA LEU A 48 7.33 -2.99 -15.29
C LEU A 48 7.06 -3.53 -16.71
N ALA A 49 5.96 -4.25 -16.89
CA ALA A 49 5.58 -4.81 -18.19
C ALA A 49 4.95 -3.79 -19.14
N THR A 50 4.22 -2.80 -18.62
CA THR A 50 3.35 -1.91 -19.42
C THR A 50 3.91 -0.51 -19.60
N TRP A 51 4.56 0.07 -18.58
CA TRP A 51 5.00 1.47 -18.61
C TRP A 51 6.01 1.78 -19.71
N PRO A 52 7.02 0.94 -20.02
CA PRO A 52 7.95 1.24 -21.11
C PRO A 52 7.27 1.38 -22.48
N GLY A 53 6.14 0.67 -22.69
CA GLY A 53 5.37 0.75 -23.93
C GLY A 53 4.48 2.00 -24.00
N HIS A 54 3.82 2.37 -22.91
CA HIS A 54 2.89 3.51 -22.88
C HIS A 54 3.55 4.85 -22.58
N TYR A 55 4.66 4.84 -21.84
CA TYR A 55 5.36 6.03 -21.34
C TYR A 55 6.87 5.91 -21.62
N PRO A 56 7.30 5.87 -22.90
CA PRO A 56 8.69 5.60 -23.28
C PRO A 56 9.70 6.68 -22.84
N TRP A 57 9.21 7.83 -22.40
CA TRP A 57 10.00 8.93 -21.85
C TRP A 57 10.41 8.72 -20.39
N ILE A 58 9.89 7.69 -19.71
CA ILE A 58 10.32 7.33 -18.35
C ILE A 58 11.64 6.57 -18.44
N GLU A 59 12.69 7.13 -17.84
CA GLU A 59 14.02 6.51 -17.78
C GLU A 59 14.00 5.15 -17.06
N ALA A 60 14.79 4.19 -17.56
CA ALA A 60 14.82 2.82 -17.06
C ALA A 60 15.21 2.72 -15.56
N ASP A 61 16.03 3.65 -15.08
CA ASP A 61 16.44 3.78 -13.68
C ASP A 61 15.27 4.21 -12.77
N GLY A 62 14.31 4.96 -13.32
CA GLY A 62 13.08 5.36 -12.61
C GLY A 62 12.19 4.16 -12.24
N LEU A 63 12.39 3.00 -12.88
CA LEU A 63 11.66 1.76 -12.59
C LEU A 63 12.36 0.84 -11.58
N GLN A 64 13.57 1.20 -11.13
CA GLN A 64 14.37 0.35 -10.25
C GLN A 64 13.68 0.05 -8.92
N TYR A 65 12.92 1.02 -8.38
CA TYR A 65 12.13 0.83 -7.18
C TYR A 65 11.15 -0.36 -7.30
N PHE A 66 10.43 -0.46 -8.41
CA PHE A 66 9.49 -1.56 -8.64
C PHE A 66 10.21 -2.90 -8.80
N ARG A 67 11.38 -2.93 -9.47
CA ARG A 67 12.20 -4.15 -9.59
C ARG A 67 12.60 -4.68 -8.21
N ASN A 68 13.14 -3.81 -7.35
CA ASN A 68 13.56 -4.18 -6.01
C ASN A 68 12.39 -4.73 -5.17
N ARG A 69 11.22 -4.07 -5.22
CA ARG A 69 10.05 -4.47 -4.42
C ARG A 69 9.43 -5.80 -4.83
N THR A 70 9.60 -6.26 -6.08
CA THR A 70 9.10 -7.59 -6.49
C THR A 70 9.81 -8.76 -5.79
N THR A 71 11.05 -8.57 -5.35
CA THR A 71 11.85 -9.60 -4.66
C THR A 71 11.85 -9.44 -3.14
N GLN A 72 11.87 -8.20 -2.65
CA GLN A 72 11.90 -7.88 -1.22
C GLN A 72 10.57 -8.22 -0.51
N ALA A 73 9.43 -7.88 -1.13
CA ALA A 73 8.12 -8.01 -0.49
C ALA A 73 7.76 -9.47 -0.10
N ARG A 74 8.39 -10.48 -0.70
CA ARG A 74 8.11 -11.88 -0.36
C ARG A 74 8.73 -12.34 0.96
N ARG A 75 9.94 -11.88 1.28
CA ARG A 75 10.67 -12.42 2.45
C ARG A 75 10.04 -12.01 3.78
N ASP A 76 9.61 -10.77 3.84
CA ASP A 76 9.06 -10.21 5.08
C ASP A 76 7.60 -10.66 5.29
N VAL A 77 6.83 -10.73 4.20
CA VAL A 77 5.38 -10.99 4.30
C VAL A 77 5.04 -12.40 4.78
N ASP A 78 5.84 -13.42 4.45
CA ASP A 78 5.58 -14.80 4.89
C ASP A 78 5.73 -14.93 6.41
N GLN A 79 6.72 -14.25 6.99
CA GLN A 79 6.92 -14.20 8.43
C GLN A 79 5.78 -13.43 9.13
N TRP A 80 5.38 -12.28 8.58
CA TRP A 80 4.28 -11.48 9.15
C TRP A 80 2.93 -12.18 9.01
N LEU A 81 2.72 -12.93 7.93
CA LEU A 81 1.52 -13.72 7.72
C LEU A 81 1.44 -14.84 8.76
N ALA A 82 2.52 -15.58 9.00
CA ALA A 82 2.56 -16.61 10.04
C ALA A 82 2.22 -16.03 11.42
N LEU A 83 2.87 -14.91 11.80
CA LEU A 83 2.59 -14.22 13.06
C LEU A 83 1.14 -13.75 13.18
N THR A 84 0.54 -13.30 12.08
CA THR A 84 -0.87 -12.90 12.05
C THR A 84 -1.79 -14.11 12.23
N LEU A 85 -1.54 -15.21 11.52
CA LEU A 85 -2.34 -16.43 11.65
C LEU A 85 -2.26 -17.03 13.05
N ASP A 86 -1.09 -16.99 13.68
CA ASP A 86 -0.89 -17.48 15.06
C ASP A 86 -1.58 -16.58 16.10
N HIS A 87 -1.54 -15.25 15.92
CA HIS A 87 -2.12 -14.31 16.88
C HIS A 87 -3.65 -14.23 16.77
N PHE A 88 -4.19 -14.18 15.55
CA PHE A 88 -5.61 -14.01 15.29
C PHE A 88 -6.31 -15.38 15.19
N ALA A 89 -6.27 -16.16 16.27
CA ALA A 89 -6.64 -17.59 16.27
C ALA A 89 -8.13 -17.89 16.53
N THR A 90 -8.95 -16.90 16.91
CA THR A 90 -10.39 -17.07 17.11
C THR A 90 -11.19 -16.41 16.00
N SER A 91 -12.46 -16.79 15.83
CA SER A 91 -13.32 -16.19 14.80
C SER A 91 -13.44 -14.67 14.96
N GLU A 92 -13.51 -14.17 16.19
CA GLU A 92 -13.61 -12.75 16.49
C GLU A 92 -12.32 -12.01 16.12
N LEU A 93 -11.17 -12.60 16.42
CA LEU A 93 -9.88 -12.05 16.05
C LEU A 93 -9.65 -12.10 14.54
N GLN A 94 -10.06 -13.17 13.86
CA GLN A 94 -9.97 -13.26 12.40
C GLN A 94 -10.81 -12.18 11.73
N GLN A 95 -12.03 -11.93 12.22
CA GLN A 95 -12.85 -10.84 11.73
C GLN A 95 -12.16 -9.49 11.94
N ARG A 96 -11.55 -9.28 13.12
CA ARG A 96 -10.75 -8.07 13.39
C ARG A 96 -9.58 -7.93 12.41
N ALA A 97 -8.86 -8.99 12.08
CA ALA A 97 -7.78 -8.96 11.10
C ALA A 97 -8.28 -8.57 9.69
N LEU A 98 -9.43 -9.08 9.28
CA LEU A 98 -10.08 -8.69 8.02
C LEU A 98 -10.47 -7.22 8.01
N ASP A 99 -11.05 -6.71 9.09
CA ASP A 99 -11.42 -5.29 9.21
C ASP A 99 -10.18 -4.37 9.15
N ILE A 100 -9.07 -4.79 9.75
CA ILE A 100 -7.78 -4.08 9.67
C ILE A 100 -7.26 -4.07 8.23
N LEU A 101 -7.37 -5.19 7.53
CA LEU A 101 -6.95 -5.28 6.13
C LEU A 101 -7.83 -4.41 5.22
N GLN A 102 -9.14 -4.39 5.47
CA GLN A 102 -10.09 -3.51 4.80
C GLN A 102 -9.73 -2.04 5.03
N PHE A 103 -9.46 -1.64 6.29
CA PHE A 103 -8.98 -0.29 6.60
C PHE A 103 -7.73 0.09 5.78
N LYS A 104 -6.77 -0.83 5.65
CA LYS A 104 -5.57 -0.56 4.85
C LYS A 104 -5.90 -0.39 3.37
N LEU A 105 -6.82 -1.19 2.83
CA LEU A 105 -7.29 -1.05 1.45
C LEU A 105 -7.98 0.30 1.25
N ASP A 106 -8.81 0.74 2.20
CA ASP A 106 -9.48 2.04 2.16
C ASP A 106 -8.48 3.21 2.16
N VAL A 107 -7.38 3.10 2.92
CA VAL A 107 -6.29 4.09 2.87
C VAL A 107 -5.70 4.18 1.46
N LEU A 108 -5.35 3.04 0.85
CA LEU A 108 -4.78 3.01 -0.51
C LEU A 108 -5.77 3.56 -1.54
N TRP A 109 -7.05 3.25 -1.38
CA TRP A 109 -8.11 3.72 -2.26
C TRP A 109 -8.32 5.23 -2.14
N GLN A 110 -8.38 5.76 -0.91
CA GLN A 110 -8.53 7.19 -0.65
C GLN A 110 -7.38 8.01 -1.22
N MET A 111 -6.15 7.48 -1.20
CA MET A 111 -5.01 8.12 -1.87
C MET A 111 -5.26 8.22 -3.39
N ASN A 112 -5.75 7.14 -4.00
CA ASN A 112 -6.08 7.13 -5.42
C ASN A 112 -7.22 8.11 -5.76
N ASP A 113 -8.30 8.12 -4.98
CA ASP A 113 -9.43 9.04 -5.17
C ASP A 113 -9.01 10.51 -5.03
N ALA A 114 -8.15 10.83 -4.06
CA ALA A 114 -7.62 12.18 -3.89
C ALA A 114 -6.77 12.62 -5.09
N MET A 115 -5.97 11.71 -5.66
CA MET A 115 -5.22 11.99 -6.89
C MET A 115 -6.13 12.11 -8.11
N ALA A 116 -7.13 11.24 -8.24
CA ALA A 116 -8.10 11.28 -9.34
C ALA A 116 -8.93 12.56 -9.32
N SER A 117 -9.37 13.02 -8.15
CA SER A 117 -10.09 14.30 -8.01
C SER A 117 -9.23 15.50 -8.43
N ARG A 118 -7.91 15.46 -8.20
CA ARG A 118 -6.99 16.57 -8.48
C ARG A 118 -6.38 16.55 -9.87
N TYR A 119 -6.13 15.37 -10.44
CA TYR A 119 -5.35 15.16 -11.67
C TYR A 119 -6.02 14.22 -12.68
N GLY A 120 -7.12 13.57 -12.29
CA GLY A 120 -7.86 12.68 -13.18
C GLY A 120 -8.41 13.42 -14.38
N VAL A 121 -8.50 12.71 -15.50
CA VAL A 121 -9.10 13.24 -16.72
C VAL A 121 -10.60 13.09 -16.58
N THR A 122 -11.32 14.21 -16.44
CA THR A 122 -12.78 14.22 -16.57
C THR A 122 -13.10 13.94 -18.03
N SER A 123 -13.70 12.79 -18.32
CA SER A 123 -14.28 12.56 -19.65
C SER A 123 -15.34 13.64 -19.89
N SER A 124 -15.12 14.47 -20.92
CA SER A 124 -16.12 15.43 -21.41
C SER A 124 -17.20 14.74 -22.21
#